data_AF-A0A2Z6MRZ5-F1
#
_entry.id   AF-A0A2Z6MRZ5-F1
#
_cell.length_a   1.000
_cell.length_b   1.000
_cell.length_c   1.000
_cell.angle_alpha   90.00
_cell.angle_beta   90.00
_cell.angle_gamma   90.00
#
_symmetry.space_group_name_H-M   'P 1'
#
loop_
_entity.id
_entity.type
_entity.pdbx_description
1 polymer ?
#
loop_
_entity_poly.entity_id
_entity_poly.type
_entity_poly.pdbx_seq_one_letter_code
_entity_poly.pdbx_strand_id
1 'polypeptide(L)' 'MFFLVIELTTNDTSPFEVPITPWMLQGVLDSVKKDYGNIPIYIHENGQQTFSNSSLDDWSRVKYLHEYIGSMANAL' A
#
# COMPACT_ATOMS: atom_id res chain seq x y z
N MET A 1 2.65 -19.53 4.19
CA MET A 1 2.32 -18.09 4.08
C MET A 1 2.60 -17.70 2.64
N PHE A 2 1.56 -17.56 1.81
CA PHE A 2 1.72 -17.14 0.42
C PHE A 2 1.77 -15.60 0.40
N PHE A 3 2.95 -15.04 0.11
CA PHE A 3 3.08 -13.63 -0.23
C PHE A 3 2.78 -13.49 -1.72
N LEU A 4 1.71 -12.79 -2.06
CA LEU A 4 1.48 -12.35 -3.44
C LEU A 4 2.33 -11.09 -3.67
N VAL A 5 3.54 -11.29 -4.19
CA VAL A 5 4.36 -10.19 -4.73
C VAL A 5 3.85 -9.92 -6.14
N ILE A 6 3.15 -8.82 -6.34
CA ILE A 6 2.84 -8.31 -7.68
C ILE A 6 4.04 -7.47 -8.10
N GLU A 7 4.89 -8.00 -9.00
CA GLU A 7 6.03 -7.24 -9.54
C GLU A 7 5.52 -6.12 -10.46
N LEU A 8 5.52 -4.89 -9.95
CA LEU A 8 5.25 -3.69 -10.73
C LEU A 8 6.57 -2.95 -10.92
N THR A 9 7.16 -3.08 -12.10
CA THR A 9 8.43 -2.42 -12.46
C THR A 9 8.18 -0.94 -12.76
N THR A 10 8.25 -0.06 -11.75
CA THR A 10 8.40 1.38 -11.97
C THR A 10 9.89 1.73 -12.01
N ASN A 11 10.36 2.20 -13.16
CA ASN A 11 11.77 2.46 -13.48
C ASN A 11 12.41 3.63 -12.69
N ASP A 12 11.66 4.24 -11.75
CA ASP A 12 12.03 5.45 -11.00
C ASP A 12 12.16 5.22 -9.48
N THR A 13 11.90 4.00 -9.00
CA THR A 13 11.95 3.67 -7.57
C THR A 13 13.23 2.94 -7.23
N SER A 14 13.86 3.34 -6.13
CA SER A 14 14.93 2.54 -5.49
C SER A 14 14.50 1.08 -5.42
N PRO A 15 15.35 0.10 -5.74
CA PRO A 15 14.99 -1.33 -5.71
C PRO A 15 14.61 -1.84 -4.31
N PHE A 16 14.70 -0.97 -3.30
CA PHE A 16 14.38 -1.25 -1.91
C PHE A 16 13.06 -0.59 -1.45
N GLU A 17 12.43 0.23 -2.30
CA GLU A 17 11.12 0.84 -2.02
C GLU A 17 10.03 0.07 -2.76
N VAL A 18 8.91 -0.14 -2.06
CA VAL A 18 7.71 -0.70 -2.65
C VAL A 18 7.07 0.35 -3.58
N PRO A 19 6.74 0.00 -4.83
CA PRO A 19 6.02 0.89 -5.73
C PRO A 19 4.71 1.37 -5.11
N ILE A 20 4.38 2.65 -5.30
CA ILE A 20 3.15 3.25 -4.79
C ILE A 20 2.01 2.94 -5.76
N THR A 21 1.17 1.95 -5.43
CA THR A 21 0.04 1.50 -6.25
C THR A 21 -1.28 1.52 -5.46
N PRO A 22 -1.76 2.71 -5.06
CA PRO A 22 -2.90 2.88 -4.16
C PRO A 22 -4.19 2.24 -4.69
N TRP A 23 -4.41 2.29 -6.00
CA TRP A 23 -5.58 1.68 -6.65
C TRP A 23 -5.70 0.17 -6.41
N MET A 24 -4.58 -0.52 -6.15
CA MET A 24 -4.59 -1.95 -5.87
C MET A 24 -5.25 -2.26 -4.52
N LEU A 25 -4.96 -1.47 -3.48
CA LEU A 25 -5.61 -1.63 -2.18
C LEU A 25 -7.12 -1.34 -2.29
N GLN A 26 -7.48 -0.27 -3.00
CA GLN A 26 -8.89 0.03 -3.28
C GLN A 26 -9.58 -1.15 -3.97
N GLY A 27 -8.98 -1.71 -5.03
CA GLY A 27 -9.54 -2.86 -5.74
C GLY A 27 -9.69 -4.12 -4.86
N VAL A 28 -8.76 -4.36 -3.93
CA VAL A 28 -8.89 -5.45 -2.93
C VAL A 28 -10.07 -5.19 -2.01
N LEU A 29 -10.21 -3.97 -1.46
CA LEU A 29 -11.32 -3.60 -0.58
C LEU A 29 -12.67 -3.72 -1.29
N ASP A 30 -12.75 -3.25 -2.54
CA ASP A 30 -13.95 -3.36 -3.38
C ASP A 30 -14.32 -4.82 -3.65
N SER A 31 -13.31 -5.66 -3.93
CA SER A 31 -13.52 -7.10 -4.15
C SER A 31 -14.03 -7.77 -2.88
N VAL A 32 -13.45 -7.47 -1.71
CA VAL A 32 -13.93 -8.00 -0.43
C VAL A 32 -15.37 -7.56 -0.16
N LYS A 33 -15.70 -6.29 -0.37
CA LYS A 33 -17.06 -5.74 -0.21
C LYS A 33 -18.06 -6.43 -1.14
N LYS A 34 -17.67 -6.69 -2.39
CA LYS A 34 -18.48 -7.38 -3.40
C LYS A 34 -18.74 -8.84 -3.04
N ASP A 35 -17.70 -9.56 -2.63
CA ASP A 35 -17.74 -11.02 -2.51
C ASP A 35 -18.19 -11.49 -1.12
N TYR A 36 -17.91 -10.70 -0.07
CA TYR A 36 -18.20 -11.03 1.33
C TYR A 36 -19.16 -10.05 2.00
N GLY A 37 -19.65 -9.05 1.28
CA GLY A 37 -20.49 -7.99 1.80
C GLY A 37 -19.68 -6.92 2.55
N ASN A 38 -20.37 -5.88 3.02
CA ASN A 38 -19.73 -4.74 3.68
C ASN A 38 -19.39 -5.03 5.15
N ILE A 39 -18.47 -5.97 5.38
CA ILE A 39 -17.96 -6.30 6.71
C ILE A 39 -17.01 -5.20 7.23
N PRO A 40 -16.91 -4.99 8.55
CA PRO A 40 -15.87 -4.12 9.12
C PRO A 40 -14.46 -4.67 8.82
N ILE A 41 -13.60 -3.86 8.21
CA ILE A 41 -12.21 -4.22 7.84
C ILE A 41 -11.23 -3.36 8.63
N TYR A 42 -10.20 -4.00 9.20
CA TYR A 42 -9.07 -3.33 9.84
C TYR A 42 -7.78 -3.71 9.10
N ILE A 43 -7.01 -2.71 8.68
CA ILE A 43 -5.71 -2.92 8.04
C ILE A 43 -4.67 -3.06 9.14
N HIS A 44 -4.15 -4.28 9.33
CA HIS A 44 -3.15 -4.57 10.36
C HIS A 44 -1.74 -4.15 9.96
N GLU A 45 -1.43 -4.14 8.65
CA GLU A 45 -0.10 -3.80 8.13
C GLU A 45 -0.22 -2.96 6.85
N ASN A 46 0.52 -1.85 6.82
CA ASN A 46 0.72 -0.99 5.65
C ASN A 46 2.00 -0.17 5.91
N GLY A 47 2.98 -0.23 5.02
CA GLY A 47 4.24 0.48 5.24
C GLY A 47 5.18 0.49 4.04
N GLN A 48 6.10 1.44 4.07
CA GLN A 48 7.19 1.58 3.12
C GLN A 48 8.50 1.14 3.80
N GLN A 49 9.23 0.25 3.16
CA GLN A 49 10.54 -0.17 3.65
C GLN A 49 11.54 0.97 3.45
N THR A 50 12.38 1.20 4.45
CA THR A 50 13.54 2.09 4.37
C THR A 50 14.77 1.39 4.92
N PHE A 51 15.96 1.91 4.60
CA PHE A 51 17.20 1.38 5.16
C PHE A 51 17.26 1.60 6.67
N SER A 52 17.86 0.66 7.40
CA SER A 52 18.01 0.73 8.86
C SER A 52 18.79 1.97 9.34
N ASN A 53 19.69 2.51 8.51
CA ASN A 53 20.47 3.72 8.78
C ASN A 53 20.03 4.91 7.90
N SER A 54 18.75 4.95 7.50
CA SER A 54 18.19 6.05 6.71
C SER A 54 18.05 7.34 7.52
N SER A 55 17.96 8.47 6.82
CA SER A 55 17.67 9.77 7.42
C SER A 55 16.29 9.78 8.09
N LEU A 56 16.11 10.64 9.09
CA LEU A 56 14.78 10.95 9.63
C LEU A 56 13.91 11.73 8.63
N ASP A 57 14.53 12.32 7.60
CA ASP A 57 13.84 12.94 6.48
C ASP A 57 13.31 11.87 5.52
N ASP A 58 12.17 11.28 5.88
CA ASP A 58 11.59 10.08 5.27
C ASP A 58 10.32 10.41 4.46
N TRP A 59 10.47 11.27 3.45
CA TRP A 59 9.36 11.70 2.60
C TRP A 59 8.75 10.57 1.78
N SER A 60 9.52 9.55 1.40
CA SER A 60 8.99 8.44 0.61
C SER A 60 7.98 7.63 1.40
N ARG A 61 8.22 7.36 2.69
CA ARG A 61 7.23 6.73 3.57
C ARG A 61 6.00 7.60 3.82
N VAL A 62 6.18 8.91 3.99
CA VAL A 62 5.03 9.84 4.12
C VAL A 62 4.16 9.80 2.87
N LYS A 63 4.76 9.89 1.68
CA LYS A 63 4.05 9.83 0.40
C LYS A 63 3.33 8.49 0.24
N TYR A 64 4.00 7.37 0.52
CA TYR A 64 3.39 6.04 0.47
C TYR A 64 2.14 5.96 1.35
N LEU A 65 2.25 6.30 2.63
CA LEU A 65 1.13 6.23 3.57
C LEU A 65 -0.02 7.17 3.16
N HIS A 66 0.29 8.38 2.70
CA HIS A 66 -0.72 9.33 2.24
C HIS A 66 -1.57 8.78 1.08
N GLU A 67 -0.92 8.21 0.07
CA GLU A 67 -1.59 7.65 -1.10
C GLU A 67 -2.47 6.44 -0.73
N TYR A 68 -1.98 5.54 0.13
CA TYR A 68 -2.76 4.38 0.57
C TYR A 68 -3.93 4.78 1.50
N ILE A 69 -3.77 5.77 2.38
CA ILE A 69 -4.90 6.31 3.16
C ILE A 69 -5.96 6.92 2.23
N GLY A 70 -5.54 7.68 1.20
CA GLY A 70 -6.45 8.20 0.18
C GLY A 70 -7.21 7.08 -0.55
N SER A 71 -6.53 5.98 -0.90
CA SER A 71 -7.18 4.82 -1.52
C SER A 71 -8.23 4.16 -0.62
N MET A 72 -7.96 4.05 0.68
CA MET A 72 -8.93 3.52 1.65
C MET A 72 -10.14 4.44 1.76
N ALA A 73 -9.92 5.76 1.78
CA ALA A 73 -11.00 6.73 1.82
C ALA A 73 -11.90 6.67 0.57
N ASN A 74 -11.34 6.39 -0.61
CA ASN A 74 -12.10 6.20 -1.85
C ASN A 74 -12.94 4.91 -1.87
N ALA A 75 -12.58 3.90 -1.07
CA ALA A 75 -13.25 2.59 -1.03
C ALA A 75 -14.43 2.53 -0.04
N LEU A 76 -14.64 3.57 0.77
CA LEU A 76 -15.78 3.69 1.70
C LEU A 76 -17.08 3.89 0.92
#